data_AF-A0A929K4X6-F1
#
_entry.id   AF-A0A929K4X6-F1
#
_cell.length_a   1.000
_cell.length_b   1.000
_cell.length_c   1.000
_cell.angle_alpha   90.00
_cell.angle_beta   90.00
_cell.angle_gamma   90.00
#
_symmetry.space_group_name_H-M   'P 1'
#
loop_
_entity.id
_entity.type
_entity.pdbx_description
1 polymer ?
#
loop_
_entity_poly.entity_id
_entity_poly.type
_entity_poly.pdbx_seq_one_letter_code
_entity_poly.pdbx_strand_id
1 'polypeptide(L)' 'MRRLLIISNRLPVSVERRKNEFRFSSSVGGLATGLNALHQRYESVWVGWPGIAINREENDYVESKLSEFNCYPV' A
#
# COMPACT_ATOMS: atom_id res chain seq x y z
N MET A 1 -4.84 -23.65 -2.25
CA MET A 1 -5.10 -22.27 -2.75
C MET A 1 -3.76 -21.58 -2.93
N ARG A 2 -3.54 -20.84 -4.02
CA ARG A 2 -2.27 -20.13 -4.30
C ARG A 2 -2.54 -18.63 -4.14
N ARG A 3 -1.77 -17.97 -3.28
CA ARG A 3 -1.85 -16.52 -3.03
C ARG A 3 -0.66 -15.85 -3.72
N LEU A 4 -0.91 -14.76 -4.44
CA LEU A 4 0.15 -14.00 -5.11
C LEU A 4 0.72 -12.97 -4.14
N LEU A 5 2.03 -13.00 -3.89
CA LEU A 5 2.72 -11.94 -3.13
C LEU A 5 3.50 -11.04 -4.09
N ILE A 6 3.22 -9.75 -4.03
CA ILE A 6 3.91 -8.70 -4.78
C ILE A 6 4.76 -7.92 -3.78
N ILE A 7 6.07 -7.92 -3.98
CA ILE A 7 7.02 -7.21 -3.12
C ILE A 7 7.71 -6.15 -3.97
N SER A 8 7.63 -4.90 -3.56
CA SER A 8 8.31 -3.79 -4.25
C SER A 8 8.74 -2.72 -3.28
N ASN A 9 9.66 -1.87 -3.72
CA ASN A 9 10.17 -0.77 -2.91
C ASN A 9 9.07 0.19 -2.44
N ARG A 10 8.00 0.37 -3.23
CA ARG A 10 6.84 1.22 -2.87
C ARG A 10 5.53 0.50 -3.06
N LEU A 11 4.54 0.83 -2.24
CA LEU A 11 3.16 0.38 -2.39
C LEU A 11 2.47 1.01 -3.60
N PRO A 12 1.43 0.35 -4.15
CA PRO A 12 0.57 0.92 -5.18
C PRO A 12 -0.38 1.98 -4.61
N VAL A 13 -0.33 2.22 -3.30
CA VAL A 13 -1.02 3.28 -2.57
C VAL A 13 0.04 4.16 -1.90
N SER A 14 -0.05 5.46 -2.14
CA SER A 14 0.78 6.48 -1.50
C SER A 14 0.04 7.06 -0.29
N VAL A 15 0.77 7.29 0.79
CA VAL A 15 0.25 7.91 2.01
C VAL A 15 0.81 9.33 2.12
N GLU A 16 -0.06 10.32 2.25
CA GLU A 16 0.32 11.72 2.51
C GLU A 16 -0.17 12.16 3.89
N ARG A 17 0.71 12.82 4.66
CA ARG A 17 0.34 13.47 5.93
C ARG A 17 0.05 14.94 5.71
N ARG A 18 -1.17 15.41 6.02
CA ARG A 18 -1.56 16.83 5.93
C ARG A 18 -2.21 17.32 7.22
N LYS A 19 -1.58 18.29 7.89
CA LYS A 19 -2.08 19.02 9.07
C LYS A 19 -2.56 18.21 10.29
N ASN A 20 -2.57 16.87 10.21
CA ASN A 20 -2.89 15.81 11.19
C ASN A 20 -3.76 14.68 10.62
N GLU A 21 -4.08 14.73 9.33
CA GLU A 21 -4.81 13.66 8.65
C GLU A 21 -3.89 12.89 7.70
N PHE A 22 -4.18 11.60 7.55
CA PHE A 22 -3.58 10.75 6.52
C PHE A 22 -4.51 10.67 5.31
N ARG A 23 -3.96 10.93 4.13
CA ARG A 23 -4.64 10.71 2.85
C ARG A 23 -3.99 9.56 2.12
N PHE A 24 -4.83 8.69 1.59
CA PHE A 24 -4.43 7.51 0.83
C PHE A 24 -4.86 7.72 -0.61
N SER A 25 -3.92 7.62 -1.54
CA SER A 25 -4.18 7.78 -2.97
C SER A 25 -3.45 6.72 -3.77
N SER A 26 -4.02 6.30 -4.89
CA SER A 26 -3.34 5.34 -5.77
C SER A 26 -2.05 5.97 -6.33
N SER A 27 -0.96 5.22 -6.27
CA SER A 27 0.31 5.59 -6.87
C SER A 27 0.15 5.70 -8.38
N VAL A 28 0.58 6.83 -8.96
CA VAL A 28 0.44 7.10 -10.40
C VAL A 28 1.65 6.53 -11.15
N GLY A 29 1.40 5.69 -12.15
CA GLY A 29 2.37 5.27 -13.16
C GLY A 29 3.25 4.05 -12.81
N GLY A 30 4.01 3.61 -13.83
CA GLY A 30 5.05 2.59 -13.71
C GLY A 30 4.55 1.21 -13.28
N LEU A 31 5.28 0.59 -12.35
CA LEU A 31 5.03 -0.77 -11.86
C LEU A 31 3.67 -0.90 -11.15
N ALA A 32 3.26 0.12 -10.39
CA ALA A 32 1.99 0.12 -9.67
C ALA A 32 0.82 -0.01 -10.65
N THR A 33 0.79 0.80 -11.71
CA THR A 33 -0.24 0.73 -12.74
C THR A 33 -0.19 -0.58 -13.53
N GLY A 34 1.01 -1.04 -13.92
CA GLY A 34 1.16 -2.28 -14.69
C GLY A 34 0.74 -3.54 -13.94
N LEU A 35 1.02 -3.62 -12.64
CA LEU A 35 0.64 -4.75 -11.81
C LEU A 35 -0.73 -4.61 -11.14
N ASN A 36 -1.39 -3.44 -11.22
CA ASN A 36 -2.71 -3.23 -10.63
C ASN A 36 -3.75 -4.22 -11.18
N ALA A 37 -3.70 -4.52 -12.48
CA ALA A 37 -4.59 -5.51 -13.11
C ALA A 37 -4.38 -6.93 -12.55
N LEU A 38 -3.14 -7.29 -12.18
CA LEU A 38 -2.83 -8.55 -11.51
C LEU A 38 -3.34 -8.54 -10.07
N HIS A 39 -3.11 -7.44 -9.35
CA HIS A 39 -3.56 -7.25 -7.97
C HIS A 39 -5.08 -7.39 -7.81
N GLN A 40 -5.83 -6.83 -8.76
CA GLN A 40 -7.30 -6.90 -8.76
C GLN A 40 -7.86 -8.26 -9.19
N ARG A 41 -7.12 -9.00 -10.05
CA ARG A 41 -7.61 -10.25 -10.65
C ARG A 41 -7.32 -11.48 -9.79
N TYR A 42 -6.25 -11.45 -9.01
CA TYR A 42 -5.83 -12.56 -8.15
C TYR A 42 -5.98 -12.17 -6.68
N GLU A 43 -6.25 -13.17 -5.84
CA GLU A 43 -6.08 -13.02 -4.39
C GLU A 43 -4.60 -12.76 -4.10
N SER A 44 -4.29 -11.50 -3.86
CA SER A 44 -2.91 -11.01 -3.82
C SER A 44 -2.68 -10.07 -2.65
N VAL A 45 -1.41 -10.02 -2.25
CA VAL A 45 -0.92 -9.16 -1.18
C VAL A 45 0.22 -8.34 -1.73
N TRP A 46 0.22 -7.05 -1.41
CA TRP A 46 1.30 -6.17 -1.76
C TRP A 46 2.07 -5.72 -0.53
N VAL A 47 3.38 -5.91 -0.53
CA VAL A 47 4.29 -5.47 0.54
C VAL A 47 5.26 -4.43 -0.01
N GLY A 48 5.42 -3.31 0.70
CA GLY A 48 6.34 -2.25 0.29
C GLY A 48 6.25 -0.99 1.15
N TRP A 49 7.08 0.01 0.88
CA TRP A 49 7.07 1.25 1.64
C TRP A 49 5.91 2.18 1.23
N PRO A 50 5.14 2.76 2.19
CA PRO A 50 4.00 3.64 1.90
C PRO A 50 4.35 5.04 1.37
N GLY A 51 5.65 5.38 1.33
CA GLY A 51 6.14 6.65 0.80
C GLY A 51 6.39 7.73 1.86
N ILE A 52 6.07 7.47 3.13
CA ILE A 52 6.36 8.34 4.27
C ILE A 52 6.91 7.54 5.45
N ALA A 53 7.59 8.23 6.37
CA ALA A 53 7.90 7.67 7.67
C ALA A 53 6.64 7.73 8.56
N ILE A 54 6.33 6.62 9.23
CA ILE A 54 5.17 6.47 10.11
C ILE A 54 5.70 6.25 11.53
N ASN A 55 5.17 7.00 12.50
CA ASN A 55 5.54 6.83 13.90
C ASN A 55 4.82 5.63 14.51
N ARG A 56 5.34 5.09 15.62
CA ARG A 56 4.79 3.90 16.28
C ARG A 56 3.31 4.04 16.68
N GLU A 57 2.91 5.24 17.10
CA GLU A 57 1.53 5.59 17.48
C GLU A 57 0.57 5.62 16.28
N GLU A 58 1.11 5.83 15.08
CA GLU A 58 0.34 5.95 13.83
C GLU A 58 0.31 4.63 13.05
N ASN A 59 1.21 3.70 13.37
CA ASN A 59 1.44 2.46 12.62
C ASN A 59 0.17 1.62 12.53
N ASP A 60 -0.50 1.37 13.66
CA ASP A 60 -1.72 0.55 13.70
C ASP A 60 -2.84 1.14 12.83
N TYR A 61 -2.99 2.46 12.85
CA TYR A 61 -3.99 3.15 12.05
C TYR A 61 -3.66 3.06 10.55
N VAL A 62 -2.41 3.30 10.16
CA VAL A 62 -1.99 3.27 8.76
C VAL A 62 -2.01 1.85 8.21
N GLU A 63 -1.55 0.85 8.97
CA GLU A 63 -1.65 -0.57 8.61
C GLU A 63 -3.10 -1.01 8.44
N SER A 64 -3.99 -0.65 9.38
CA SER A 64 -5.41 -0.96 9.26
C SER A 64 -5.99 -0.37 7.98
N LYS A 65 -5.66 0.87 7.62
CA LYS A 65 -6.14 1.50 6.39
C LYS A 65 -5.55 0.87 5.12
N LEU A 66 -4.27 0.51 5.12
CA LEU A 66 -3.62 -0.14 3.97
C LEU A 66 -4.11 -1.57 3.75
N SER A 67 -4.50 -2.27 4.82
CA SER A 67 -5.07 -3.62 4.75
C SER A 67 -6.40 -3.67 3.98
N GLU A 68 -7.17 -2.57 3.96
CA GLU A 68 -8.38 -2.42 3.12
C GLU A 68 -8.05 -2.56 1.62
N PHE A 69 -6.80 -2.32 1.23
CA PHE A 69 -6.28 -2.46 -0.13
C PHE A 69 -5.42 -3.72 -0.35
N ASN A 70 -5.39 -4.64 0.63
CA ASN A 70 -4.44 -5.76 0.67
C ASN A 70 -2.96 -5.33 0.56
N CYS A 71 -2.64 -4.15 1.07
CA CYS A 71 -1.30 -3.57 1.08
C CYS A 71 -0.75 -3.55 2.51
N TYR A 72 0.53 -3.87 2.66
CA TYR A 72 1.20 -3.96 3.96
C TYR A 72 2.50 -3.16 3.93
N PRO A 73 2.65 -2.16 4.82
CA PRO A 73 3.85 -1.33 4.87
C PRO A 73 5.05 -2.13 5.40
N VAL A 74 6.25 -1.69 5.02
CA VAL A 74 7.55 -2.13 5.56
C VAL A 74 8.27 -0.95 6.18
#